data_AF-A0A3G2C8I5-F1
#
_entry.id   AF-A0A3G2C8I5-F1
#
_cell.length_a   1.000
_cell.length_b   1.000
_cell.length_c   1.000
_cell.angle_alpha   90.00
_cell.angle_beta   90.00
_cell.angle_gamma   90.00
#
_symmetry.space_group_name_H-M   'P 1'
#
loop_
_entity.id
_entity.type
_entity.pdbx_description
1 polymer ?
#
loop_
_entity_poly.entity_id
_entity_poly.type
_entity_poly.pdbx_seq_one_letter_code
_entity_poly.pdbx_strand_id
1 'polypeptide(L)'
;DCSQDDVAFLILKFFDEYTREVRKHMDYEEKTVFKYVDALINGNAPRNYQISTFSKHHDQVGEKLTELKNIIIKYCPAKANENLLNAALFDIYACEAGLESHCKVEDYIFVPAILKLERRIRENEK
;
A
#
# COMPACT_ATOMS: atom_id res chain seq x y z
N ASP A 1 -18.44 -24.43 -19.30
CA ASP A 1 -18.39 -22.99 -19.57
C ASP A 1 -18.80 -22.10 -18.40
N CYS A 2 -19.88 -22.34 -17.65
CA CYS A 2 -20.24 -21.46 -16.52
C CYS A 2 -19.17 -21.30 -15.42
N SER A 3 -18.30 -22.29 -15.19
CA SER A 3 -17.31 -22.25 -14.10
C SER A 3 -16.10 -21.34 -14.35
N GLN A 4 -15.78 -21.00 -15.60
CA GLN A 4 -14.64 -20.12 -15.92
C GLN A 4 -15.00 -18.64 -15.76
N ASP A 5 -16.25 -18.28 -16.07
CA ASP A 5 -16.74 -16.91 -15.91
C ASP A 5 -16.87 -16.51 -14.44
N ASP A 6 -17.29 -17.44 -13.58
CA ASP A 6 -17.36 -17.23 -12.12
C ASP A 6 -15.98 -16.96 -11.50
N VAL A 7 -14.96 -17.69 -11.95
CA VAL A 7 -13.56 -17.50 -11.49
C VAL A 7 -13.02 -16.15 -11.95
N ALA A 8 -13.22 -15.80 -13.22
CA ALA A 8 -12.77 -14.52 -13.76
C ALA A 8 -13.40 -13.34 -13.00
N PHE A 9 -14.70 -13.44 -12.70
CA PHE A 9 -15.40 -12.46 -11.88
C PHE A 9 -14.80 -12.32 -10.47
N LEU A 10 -14.47 -13.44 -9.82
CA LEU A 10 -13.85 -13.41 -8.48
C LEU A 10 -12.45 -12.78 -8.49
N ILE A 11 -11.63 -13.06 -9.52
CA ILE A 11 -10.31 -12.43 -9.69
C ILE A 11 -10.45 -10.91 -9.83
N LEU A 12 -11.37 -10.45 -10.68
CA LEU A 12 -11.62 -9.02 -10.87
C LEU A 12 -12.14 -8.36 -9.59
N LYS A 13 -13.08 -8.99 -8.90
CA LYS A 13 -13.60 -8.49 -7.62
C LYS A 13 -12.50 -8.37 -6.57
N PHE A 14 -11.61 -9.37 -6.47
CA PHE A 14 -10.46 -9.32 -5.57
C PHE A 14 -9.53 -8.14 -5.93
N PHE A 15 -9.22 -7.97 -7.21
CA PHE A 15 -8.35 -6.87 -7.67
C PHE A 15 -8.97 -5.48 -7.42
N ASP A 16 -10.27 -5.33 -7.60
CA ASP A 16 -11.00 -4.09 -7.32
C ASP A 16 -10.98 -3.77 -5.81
N GLU A 17 -11.20 -4.78 -4.96
CA GLU A 17 -11.09 -4.66 -3.51
C GLU A 17 -9.69 -4.23 -3.09
N TYR A 18 -8.67 -4.91 -3.62
CA TYR A 18 -7.27 -4.58 -3.42
C TYR A 18 -6.94 -3.13 -3.80
N THR A 19 -7.33 -2.70 -5.01
CA THR A 19 -7.07 -1.35 -5.51
C THR A 19 -7.71 -0.28 -4.64
N ARG A 20 -8.92 -0.55 -4.09
CA ARG A 20 -9.57 0.39 -3.15
C ARG A 20 -8.78 0.52 -1.85
N GLU A 21 -8.19 -0.55 -1.35
CA GLU A 21 -7.40 -0.50 -0.12
C GLU A 21 -6.10 0.26 -0.31
N VAL A 22 -5.36 -0.01 -1.39
CA VAL A 22 -4.16 0.76 -1.77
C VAL A 22 -4.50 2.23 -1.88
N ARG A 23 -5.56 2.58 -2.61
CA ARG A 23 -6.00 3.97 -2.75
C ARG A 23 -6.31 4.62 -1.40
N LYS A 24 -7.01 3.91 -0.52
CA LYS A 24 -7.35 4.42 0.83
C LYS A 24 -6.09 4.67 1.67
N HIS A 25 -5.10 3.80 1.58
CA HIS A 25 -3.82 3.94 2.25
C HIS A 25 -3.05 5.18 1.75
N MET A 26 -2.86 5.31 0.43
CA MET A 26 -2.21 6.46 -0.20
C MET A 26 -2.95 7.78 0.08
N ASP A 27 -4.30 7.75 0.04
CA ASP A 27 -5.13 8.91 0.37
C ASP A 27 -4.96 9.35 1.84
N TYR A 28 -4.79 8.40 2.76
CA TYR A 28 -4.57 8.69 4.17
C TYR A 28 -3.21 9.34 4.41
N GLU A 29 -2.16 8.85 3.74
CA GLU A 29 -0.84 9.47 3.73
C GLU A 29 -0.90 10.93 3.28
N GLU A 30 -1.42 11.16 2.08
CA GLU A 30 -1.48 12.47 1.45
C GLU A 30 -2.33 13.46 2.26
N LYS A 31 -3.50 13.02 2.72
CA LYS A 31 -4.47 13.93 3.36
C LYS A 31 -4.22 14.12 4.86
N THR A 32 -3.46 13.23 5.50
CA THR A 32 -3.28 13.22 6.96
C THR A 32 -1.82 13.22 7.36
N VAL A 33 -1.06 12.20 6.94
CA VAL A 33 0.32 11.98 7.40
C VAL A 33 1.23 13.09 6.91
N PHE A 34 1.22 13.39 5.61
CA PHE A 34 2.10 14.42 5.04
C PHE A 34 1.73 15.82 5.51
N LYS A 35 0.43 16.13 5.66
CA LYS A 35 0.01 17.40 6.26
C LYS A 35 0.46 17.57 7.71
N TYR A 36 0.44 16.47 8.48
CA TYR A 36 0.98 16.48 9.83
C TYR A 36 2.49 16.73 9.84
N VAL A 37 3.22 16.09 8.93
CA VAL A 37 4.66 16.30 8.75
C VAL A 37 4.98 17.74 8.33
N ASP A 38 4.20 18.33 7.42
CA ASP A 38 4.34 19.74 7.05
C ASP A 38 4.14 20.66 8.26
N ALA A 39 3.16 20.37 9.12
CA ALA A 39 2.98 21.13 10.35
C ALA A 39 4.23 21.04 11.26
N LEU A 40 4.80 19.83 11.42
CA LEU A 40 6.02 19.63 12.19
C LEU A 40 7.20 20.42 11.60
N ILE A 41 7.39 20.38 10.28
CA ILE A 41 8.47 21.12 9.62
C ILE A 41 8.32 22.63 9.84
N ASN A 42 7.09 23.14 9.90
CA ASN A 42 6.78 24.52 10.22
C ASN A 42 6.84 24.84 11.74
N GLY A 43 7.32 23.91 12.57
CA GLY A 43 7.49 24.09 14.02
C GLY A 43 6.21 23.94 14.83
N ASN A 44 5.11 23.48 14.23
CA ASN A 44 3.86 23.18 14.92
C ASN A 44 3.78 21.68 15.23
N ALA A 45 3.63 21.30 16.49
CA ALA A 45 3.43 19.91 16.91
C ALA A 45 2.00 19.63 17.40
N PRO A 46 1.03 19.39 16.49
CA PRO A 46 -0.33 19.03 16.87
C PRO A 46 -0.35 17.82 17.81
N ARG A 47 -1.02 17.94 18.96
CA ARG A 47 -1.11 16.86 19.97
C ARG A 47 -2.12 15.77 19.62
N ASN A 48 -3.02 16.04 18.68
CA ASN A 48 -4.08 15.12 18.25
C ASN A 48 -3.61 14.03 17.28
N TYR A 49 -2.35 14.11 16.81
CA TYR A 49 -1.76 13.11 15.93
C TYR A 49 -0.29 12.88 16.29
N GLN A 50 0.18 11.66 16.08
CA GLN A 50 1.56 11.23 16.26
C GLN A 50 1.90 10.25 15.15
N ILE A 51 3.09 10.34 14.57
CA ILE A 51 3.54 9.46 13.48
C ILE A 51 3.53 7.98 13.88
N SER A 52 3.65 7.65 15.18
CA SER A 52 3.48 6.29 15.67
C SER A 52 2.09 5.68 15.39
N THR A 53 1.10 6.51 15.06
CA THR A 53 -0.25 6.10 14.63
C THR A 53 -0.25 5.54 13.21
N PHE A 54 0.70 5.94 12.37
CA PHE A 54 0.86 5.48 10.99
C PHE A 54 1.31 4.01 10.90
N SER A 55 2.14 3.57 11.85
CA SER A 55 2.92 2.32 11.82
C SER A 55 2.14 0.98 11.88
N LYS A 56 0.82 0.94 11.71
CA LYS A 56 0.03 -0.28 11.97
C LYS A 56 -0.52 -1.01 10.75
N HIS A 57 -0.33 -0.53 9.51
CA HIS A 57 -1.13 -1.00 8.37
C HIS A 57 -0.35 -1.44 7.10
N HIS A 58 0.99 -1.37 7.07
CA HIS A 58 1.75 -1.58 5.83
C HIS A 58 1.93 -3.04 5.40
N ASP A 59 2.04 -3.97 6.35
CA ASP A 59 2.31 -5.38 6.05
C ASP A 59 1.23 -6.04 5.17
N GLN A 60 -0.01 -5.54 5.18
CA GLN A 60 -1.13 -6.21 4.51
C GLN A 60 -1.27 -5.87 3.01
N VAL A 61 -0.66 -4.79 2.53
CA VAL A 61 -0.86 -4.33 1.14
C VAL A 61 -0.03 -5.16 0.15
N GLY A 62 1.16 -5.63 0.53
CA GLY A 62 1.96 -6.51 -0.33
C GLY A 62 1.39 -7.94 -0.41
N GLU A 63 0.96 -8.50 0.72
CA GLU A 63 0.49 -9.88 0.83
C GLU A 63 -0.69 -10.21 -0.11
N LYS A 64 -1.60 -9.26 -0.31
CA LYS A 64 -2.77 -9.44 -1.18
C LYS A 64 -2.40 -9.57 -2.67
N LEU A 65 -1.31 -8.95 -3.13
CA LEU A 65 -0.85 -9.15 -4.51
C LEU A 65 -0.23 -10.54 -4.70
N THR A 66 0.46 -11.05 -3.69
CA THR A 66 0.92 -12.44 -3.69
C THR A 66 -0.25 -13.42 -3.82
N GLU A 67 -1.34 -13.20 -3.07
CA GLU A 67 -2.55 -14.01 -3.19
C GLU A 67 -3.20 -13.91 -4.58
N LEU A 68 -3.36 -12.69 -5.11
CA LEU A 68 -3.92 -12.46 -6.44
C LEU A 68 -3.15 -13.20 -7.54
N LYS A 69 -1.81 -13.11 -7.55
CA LYS A 69 -0.97 -13.83 -8.52
C LYS A 69 -1.18 -15.34 -8.43
N ASN A 70 -1.24 -15.90 -7.23
CA ASN A 70 -1.47 -17.33 -7.02
C ASN A 70 -2.83 -17.78 -7.56
N ILE A 71 -3.88 -16.96 -7.37
CA ILE A 71 -5.21 -17.23 -7.92
C ILE A 71 -5.17 -17.18 -9.46
N ILE A 72 -4.57 -16.15 -10.05
CA ILE A 72 -4.46 -16.00 -11.50
C ILE A 72 -3.73 -17.19 -12.12
N ILE A 73 -2.59 -17.61 -11.55
CA ILE A 73 -1.80 -18.75 -12.05
C ILE A 73 -2.60 -20.06 -11.93
N LYS A 74 -3.26 -20.29 -10.79
CA LYS A 74 -3.95 -21.57 -10.50
C LYS A 74 -5.25 -21.74 -11.28
N TYR A 75 -5.95 -20.64 -11.57
CA TYR A 75 -7.28 -20.69 -12.17
C TYR A 75 -7.34 -20.04 -13.55
N CYS A 76 -6.19 -19.85 -14.20
CA CYS A 76 -6.13 -19.25 -15.54
C CYS A 76 -7.01 -20.02 -16.55
N PRO A 77 -7.82 -19.33 -17.36
CA PRO A 77 -8.61 -19.99 -18.39
C PRO A 77 -7.71 -20.66 -19.44
N ALA A 78 -8.00 -21.92 -19.78
CA ALA A 78 -7.28 -22.67 -20.82
C ALA A 78 -7.36 -22.06 -22.23
N LYS A 79 -8.24 -21.06 -22.44
CA LYS A 79 -8.42 -20.31 -23.69
C LYS A 79 -7.88 -18.88 -23.62
N ALA A 80 -7.24 -18.48 -22.51
CA ALA A 80 -6.71 -17.14 -22.35
C ALA A 80 -5.53 -16.90 -23.31
N ASN A 81 -5.38 -15.66 -23.77
CA ASN A 81 -4.19 -15.27 -24.53
C ASN A 81 -2.99 -15.23 -23.57
N GLU A 82 -2.08 -16.19 -23.71
CA GLU A 82 -0.90 -16.34 -22.85
C GLU A 82 -0.06 -15.06 -22.77
N ASN A 83 0.09 -14.33 -23.87
CA ASN A 83 0.88 -13.10 -23.88
C ASN A 83 0.23 -12.00 -23.03
N LEU A 84 -1.10 -11.85 -23.10
CA LEU A 84 -1.82 -10.86 -22.29
C LEU A 84 -1.81 -11.24 -20.81
N LEU A 85 -1.97 -12.53 -20.50
CA LEU A 85 -1.90 -13.03 -19.13
C LEU A 85 -0.51 -12.78 -18.53
N ASN A 86 0.55 -13.14 -19.27
CA ASN A 86 1.92 -12.94 -18.82
C ASN A 86 2.21 -11.45 -18.61
N ALA A 87 1.79 -10.58 -19.53
CA ALA A 87 1.93 -9.13 -19.36
C ALA A 87 1.24 -8.63 -18.09
N ALA A 88 -0.01 -9.03 -17.84
CA ALA A 88 -0.73 -8.66 -16.62
C ALA A 88 -0.03 -9.17 -15.35
N LEU A 89 0.47 -10.41 -15.35
CA LEU A 89 1.23 -10.94 -14.22
C LEU A 89 2.52 -10.14 -13.99
N PHE A 90 3.28 -9.82 -15.04
CA PHE A 90 4.49 -9.00 -14.94
C PHE A 90 4.19 -7.63 -14.32
N ASP A 91 3.12 -6.98 -14.74
CA ASP A 91 2.71 -5.69 -14.17
C ASP A 91 2.36 -5.82 -12.69
N ILE A 92 1.69 -6.90 -12.28
CA ILE A 92 1.38 -7.16 -10.87
C ILE A 92 2.66 -7.40 -10.06
N TYR A 93 3.62 -8.18 -10.57
CA TYR A 93 4.91 -8.39 -9.90
C TYR A 93 5.70 -7.08 -9.74
N ALA A 94 5.74 -6.25 -10.79
CA ALA A 94 6.40 -4.95 -10.73
C ALA A 94 5.71 -4.01 -9.73
N CYS A 95 4.38 -4.01 -9.69
CA CYS A 95 3.60 -3.24 -8.73
C CYS A 95 3.87 -3.68 -7.29
N GLU A 96 3.90 -4.98 -7.01
CA GLU A 96 4.21 -5.53 -5.70
C GLU A 96 5.62 -5.14 -5.23
N ALA A 97 6.63 -5.29 -6.09
CA ALA A 97 7.99 -4.86 -5.77
C ALA A 97 8.09 -3.35 -5.50
N GLY A 98 7.34 -2.55 -6.27
CA GLY A 98 7.23 -1.11 -6.05
C GLY A 98 6.62 -0.76 -4.70
N LEU A 99 5.53 -1.43 -4.31
CA LEU A 99 4.87 -1.23 -3.02
C LEU A 99 5.71 -1.74 -1.85
N GLU A 100 6.43 -2.86 -2.01
CA GLU A 100 7.36 -3.33 -0.99
C GLU A 100 8.48 -2.29 -0.76
N SER A 101 9.02 -1.73 -1.84
CA SER A 101 10.01 -0.66 -1.74
C SER A 101 9.44 0.60 -1.10
N HIS A 102 8.19 0.97 -1.40
CA HIS A 102 7.47 2.08 -0.77
C HIS A 102 7.41 1.90 0.74
N CYS A 103 6.88 0.76 1.22
CA CYS A 103 6.78 0.48 2.65
C CYS A 103 8.15 0.50 3.35
N LYS A 104 9.21 -0.03 2.71
CA LYS A 104 10.57 0.01 3.27
C LYS A 104 11.10 1.43 3.45
N VAL A 105 10.84 2.32 2.49
CA VAL A 105 11.23 3.73 2.62
C VAL A 105 10.47 4.37 3.77
N GLU A 106 9.18 4.06 3.91
CA GLU A 106 8.37 4.59 5.00
C GLU A 106 8.84 4.11 6.37
N ASP A 107 8.99 2.82 6.56
CA ASP A 107 9.27 2.20 7.85
C ASP A 107 10.70 2.43 8.31
N TYR A 108 11.68 2.39 7.40
CA TYR A 108 13.09 2.48 7.76
C TYR A 108 13.69 3.88 7.67
N ILE A 109 13.07 4.78 6.90
CA ILE A 109 13.61 6.12 6.67
C ILE A 109 12.64 7.18 7.17
N PHE A 110 11.43 7.21 6.62
CA PHE A 110 10.48 8.29 6.86
C PHE A 110 10.01 8.33 8.32
N VAL A 111 9.40 7.26 8.83
CA VAL A 111 8.87 7.20 10.19
C VAL A 111 9.95 7.47 11.24
N PRO A 112 11.16 6.86 11.19
CA PRO A 112 12.22 7.17 12.13
C PRO A 112 12.69 8.63 12.07
N ALA A 113 12.71 9.25 10.89
CA ALA A 113 13.07 10.66 10.73
C ALA A 113 12.02 11.58 11.36
N ILE A 114 10.73 11.32 11.13
CA ILE A 114 9.65 12.11 11.70
C ILE A 114 9.56 11.95 13.22
N LEU A 115 9.76 10.73 13.76
CA LEU A 115 9.83 10.51 15.21
C LEU A 115 10.93 11.37 15.87
N LYS A 116 12.10 11.49 15.22
CA LYS A 116 13.18 12.35 15.70
C LYS A 116 12.80 13.84 15.63
N LEU A 117 12.11 14.26 14.58
CA LEU A 117 11.63 15.63 14.42
C LEU A 117 10.58 16.00 15.48
N GLU A 118 9.55 15.16 15.65
CA GLU A 118 8.52 15.32 16.68
C GLU A 118 9.12 15.51 18.07
N ARG A 119 10.10 14.67 18.43
CA ARG A 119 10.77 14.75 19.73
C ARG A 119 11.49 16.08 19.93
N ARG A 120 12.26 16.54 18.92
CA ARG A 120 13.00 17.80 19.00
C ARG A 120 12.08 19.01 19.20
N ILE A 121 10.97 19.07 18.46
CA ILE A 121 10.03 20.19 18.58
C ILE A 121 9.38 20.20 19.96
N ARG A 122 8.94 19.04 20.47
CA ARG A 122 8.34 18.94 21.81
C ARG A 122 9.31 19.20 22.95
N GLU A 123 10.60 18.93 22.77
CA GLU A 123 11.65 19.29 23.72
C GLU A 123 11.93 20.80 23.71
N ASN A 124 11.86 21.47 22.56
CA ASN A 124 12.03 22.92 22.45
C ASN A 124 10.80 23.73 22.93
N GLU A 125 9.61 23.12 23.01
CA GLU A 125 8.41 23.73 23.59
C GLU A 125 8.39 23.70 25.14
N LYS A 126 9.31 22.97 25.79
CA LYS A 126 9.42 22.88 27.26
C LYS A 126 10.39 23.91 27.83
#